data_AF-A0A750C0Y1-F1
#
_entry.id   AF-A0A750C0Y1-F1
#
_cell.length_a   1.000
_cell.length_b   1.000
_cell.length_c   1.000
_cell.angle_alpha   90.00
_cell.angle_beta   90.00
_cell.angle_gamma   90.00
#
_symmetry.space_group_name_H-M   'P 1'
#
loop_
_entity.id
_entity.type
_entity.pdbx_description
1 polymer ?
#
loop_
_entity_poly.entity_id
_entity_poly.type
_entity_poly.pdbx_seq_one_letter_code
_entity_poly.pdbx_strand_id
1 'polypeptide(L)'
;MPDTVIDSWSSMVFLKFNGAKFSATDYPVLAKVFPALALPDARGDFIRIWDDGRGIDVGRTLLSGQSHTIMDHAHNMELWTGDGLAAGSAREGVNPGILATYGDGGIVKTDEPGLKVPSSLRALSSRSVKRYGEISGHVGTETRPRNIAFNFLVRAK
;
A
#
# COMPACT_ATOMS: atom_id res chain seq x y z
N MET A 1 28.75 -10.12 13.20
CA MET A 1 27.71 -9.08 13.43
C MET A 1 28.51 -7.79 13.72
N PRO A 2 27.94 -6.64 14.12
CA PRO A 2 28.79 -5.51 14.51
C PRO A 2 29.77 -5.85 15.66
N ASP A 3 29.43 -6.87 16.45
CA ASP A 3 30.25 -7.50 17.49
C ASP A 3 31.65 -7.98 17.06
N THR A 4 31.88 -8.24 15.77
CA THR A 4 33.20 -8.67 15.25
C THR A 4 33.98 -7.55 14.56
N VAL A 5 33.37 -6.38 14.36
CA VAL A 5 33.98 -5.26 13.61
C VAL A 5 34.60 -4.23 14.56
N ILE A 6 34.11 -4.18 15.81
CA ILE A 6 34.58 -3.27 16.85
C ILE A 6 35.02 -4.11 18.03
N ASP A 7 36.32 -4.13 18.33
CA ASP A 7 36.89 -5.00 19.38
C ASP A 7 36.25 -4.78 20.75
N SER A 8 35.86 -3.54 21.07
CA SER A 8 35.16 -3.22 22.32
C SER A 8 33.74 -3.79 22.41
N TRP A 9 33.19 -4.31 21.31
CA TRP A 9 31.87 -4.94 21.25
C TRP A 9 31.95 -6.47 21.24
N SER A 10 33.15 -7.05 21.28
CA SER A 10 33.37 -8.51 21.23
C SER A 10 32.71 -9.29 22.38
N SER A 11 32.42 -8.63 23.50
CA SER A 11 31.69 -9.19 24.64
C SER A 11 30.20 -8.81 24.68
N MET A 12 29.72 -8.01 23.72
CA MET A 12 28.31 -7.60 23.65
C MET A 12 27.48 -8.62 22.91
N VAL A 13 26.25 -8.84 23.39
CA VAL A 13 25.27 -9.68 22.71
C VAL A 13 24.18 -8.82 22.08
N PHE A 14 23.98 -9.00 20.77
CA PHE A 14 22.91 -8.32 20.01
C PHE A 14 21.89 -9.35 19.53
N LEU A 15 20.64 -9.19 19.94
CA LEU A 15 19.51 -9.97 19.41
C LEU A 15 18.82 -9.21 18.28
N LYS A 16 18.36 -9.94 17.26
CA LYS A 16 17.71 -9.38 16.08
C LYS A 16 16.20 -9.60 16.14
N PHE A 17 15.44 -8.67 15.57
CA PHE A 17 14.02 -8.86 15.26
C PHE A 17 13.85 -9.78 14.03
N ASN A 18 14.26 -11.04 14.18
CA ASN A 18 14.22 -12.07 13.14
C ASN A 18 13.64 -13.40 13.67
N GLY A 19 12.81 -13.34 14.72
CA GLY A 19 12.34 -14.54 15.42
C GLY A 19 13.36 -15.11 16.42
N ALA A 20 14.43 -14.38 16.75
CA ALA A 20 15.46 -14.85 17.69
C ALA A 20 14.84 -15.22 19.03
N LYS A 21 15.10 -16.46 19.48
CA LYS A 21 14.74 -16.96 20.80
C LYS A 21 15.81 -16.59 21.82
N PHE A 22 15.41 -16.44 23.08
CA PHE A 22 16.32 -16.15 24.17
C PHE A 22 15.85 -16.83 25.47
N SER A 23 16.73 -16.87 26.47
CA SER A 23 16.44 -17.48 27.78
C SER A 23 15.98 -16.43 28.78
N ALA A 24 14.95 -16.75 29.59
CA ALA A 24 14.53 -15.89 30.69
C ALA A 24 15.57 -15.83 31.82
N THR A 25 16.41 -16.86 31.96
CA THR A 25 17.51 -16.89 32.95
C THR A 25 18.60 -15.90 32.57
N ASP A 26 18.98 -15.88 31.29
CA ASP A 26 20.08 -15.04 30.81
C ASP A 26 19.62 -13.60 30.57
N TYR A 27 18.35 -13.40 30.18
CA TYR A 27 17.78 -12.09 29.86
C TYR A 27 16.47 -11.82 30.63
N PRO A 28 16.49 -11.75 31.98
CA PRO A 28 15.28 -11.65 32.80
C PRO A 28 14.51 -10.34 32.58
N VAL A 29 15.20 -9.24 32.27
CA VAL A 29 14.54 -7.96 31.95
C VAL A 29 13.88 -8.02 30.57
N LEU A 30 14.54 -8.64 29.58
CA LEU A 30 13.97 -8.80 28.25
C LEU A 30 12.74 -9.71 28.28
N ALA A 31 12.75 -10.75 29.12
CA ALA A 31 11.60 -11.64 29.30
C ALA A 31 10.36 -10.92 29.86
N LYS A 32 10.53 -9.83 30.62
CA LYS A 32 9.40 -8.99 31.06
C LYS A 32 8.78 -8.20 29.90
N VAL A 33 9.59 -7.80 28.93
CA VAL A 33 9.13 -7.04 27.74
C VAL A 33 8.58 -7.97 26.67
N PHE A 34 9.21 -9.14 26.47
CA PHE A 34 8.81 -10.17 25.51
C PHE A 34 8.59 -11.52 26.21
N PRO A 35 7.41 -11.74 26.82
CA PRO A 35 7.12 -12.95 27.59
C PRO A 35 7.16 -14.26 26.78
N ALA A 36 7.00 -14.17 25.45
CA ALA A 36 7.12 -15.32 24.55
C ALA A 36 8.56 -15.85 24.39
N LEU A 37 9.55 -15.19 25.02
CA LEU A 37 10.97 -15.54 24.95
C LEU A 37 11.53 -15.55 23.52
N ALA A 38 10.92 -14.76 22.65
CA ALA A 38 11.34 -14.55 21.28
C ALA A 38 11.08 -13.10 20.87
N LEU A 39 11.99 -12.54 20.07
CA LEU A 39 11.74 -11.27 19.40
C LEU A 39 10.87 -11.50 18.15
N PRO A 40 9.95 -10.59 17.82
CA PRO A 40 9.20 -10.65 16.56
C PRO A 40 10.13 -10.72 15.34
N ASP A 41 9.71 -11.38 14.27
CA ASP A 41 10.37 -11.27 12.97
C ASP A 41 9.82 -10.05 12.24
N ALA A 42 10.60 -8.97 12.20
CA ALA A 42 10.25 -7.71 11.54
C ALA A 42 11.06 -7.49 10.26
N ARG A 43 11.71 -8.52 9.72
CA ARG A 43 12.52 -8.37 8.51
C ARG A 43 11.64 -8.00 7.32
N GLY A 44 11.99 -6.89 6.67
CA GLY A 44 11.24 -6.32 5.55
C GLY A 44 10.02 -5.50 5.95
N ASP A 45 9.76 -5.31 7.25
CA ASP A 45 8.79 -4.32 7.71
C ASP A 45 9.42 -2.95 7.87
N PHE A 46 8.68 -1.92 7.46
CA PHE A 46 9.01 -0.56 7.82
C PHE A 46 8.62 -0.30 9.28
N ILE A 47 9.44 0.48 9.99
CA ILE A 47 9.09 0.93 11.32
C ILE A 47 8.10 2.09 11.17
N ARG A 48 6.91 1.93 11.77
CA ARG A 48 5.96 3.01 12.00
C ARG A 48 5.92 3.27 13.50
N ILE A 49 6.14 4.51 13.91
CA ILE A 49 6.11 4.87 15.34
C ILE A 49 4.69 4.64 15.86
N TRP A 50 4.59 3.96 17.00
CA TRP A 50 3.32 3.70 17.68
C TRP A 50 2.65 5.02 18.08
N ASP A 51 1.35 5.13 17.82
CA ASP A 51 0.60 6.38 17.95
C ASP A 51 0.50 6.92 19.38
N ASP A 52 0.45 6.01 20.36
CA ASP A 52 0.40 6.29 21.81
C ASP A 52 -0.52 7.47 22.21
N GLY A 53 -1.69 7.55 21.56
CA GLY A 53 -2.73 8.54 21.88
C GLY A 53 -2.65 9.87 21.12
N ARG A 54 -1.76 10.02 20.13
CA ARG A 54 -1.75 11.22 19.26
C ARG A 54 -2.98 11.31 18.35
N GLY A 55 -3.54 10.18 17.93
CA GLY A 55 -4.75 10.11 17.10
C GLY A 55 -4.51 10.00 15.59
N ILE A 56 -3.29 9.71 15.13
CA ILE A 56 -2.95 9.60 13.70
C ILE A 56 -3.05 8.16 13.19
N ASP A 57 -2.54 7.18 13.96
CA ASP A 57 -2.60 5.75 13.64
C ASP A 57 -3.40 4.99 14.72
N VAL A 58 -4.67 5.37 14.86
CA VAL A 58 -5.57 4.96 15.95
C VAL A 58 -5.83 3.45 15.94
N GLY A 59 -5.91 2.85 17.14
CA GLY A 59 -6.32 1.45 17.33
C GLY A 59 -5.21 0.44 17.08
N ARG A 60 -3.97 0.89 16.86
CA ARG A 60 -2.82 0.02 16.63
C ARG A 60 -2.23 -0.44 17.96
N THR A 61 -2.05 -1.75 18.10
CA THR A 61 -1.34 -2.34 19.24
C THR A 61 0.17 -2.30 19.00
N LEU A 62 0.96 -2.09 20.04
CA LEU A 62 2.41 -2.15 19.97
C LEU A 62 2.89 -3.51 19.38
N LEU A 63 3.88 -3.46 18.49
CA LEU A 63 4.43 -4.58 17.70
C LEU A 63 3.45 -5.25 16.72
N SER A 64 2.25 -4.69 16.51
CA SER A 64 1.33 -5.21 15.49
C SER A 64 1.85 -4.93 14.08
N GLY A 65 1.71 -5.91 13.18
CA GLY A 65 1.95 -5.73 11.75
C GLY A 65 0.79 -5.02 11.04
N GLN A 66 1.08 -4.37 9.93
CA GLN A 66 0.11 -3.76 9.02
C GLN A 66 0.52 -4.07 7.58
N SER A 67 -0.35 -4.71 6.79
CA SER A 67 -0.12 -4.96 5.36
C SER A 67 -0.01 -3.66 4.58
N HIS A 68 0.80 -3.61 3.53
CA HIS A 68 0.93 -2.45 2.65
C HIS A 68 -0.43 -1.96 2.11
N THR A 69 -0.54 -0.68 1.81
CA THR A 69 -1.69 -0.12 1.09
C THR A 69 -1.25 0.92 0.08
N ILE A 70 -2.04 1.08 -0.97
CA ILE A 70 -1.97 2.19 -1.91
C ILE A 70 -3.24 3.03 -1.68
N MET A 71 -3.08 4.35 -1.59
CA MET A 71 -4.23 5.25 -1.49
C MET A 71 -5.08 5.12 -2.75
N ASP A 72 -6.40 5.05 -2.58
CA ASP A 72 -7.32 5.05 -3.72
C ASP A 72 -7.10 6.31 -4.59
N HIS A 73 -6.94 6.10 -5.88
CA HIS A 73 -6.73 7.16 -6.86
C HIS A 73 -7.20 6.72 -8.25
N ALA A 74 -7.48 7.69 -9.10
CA ALA A 74 -7.87 7.47 -10.47
C ALA A 74 -6.87 8.09 -11.45
N HIS A 75 -6.68 7.42 -12.58
CA HIS A 75 -6.02 7.98 -13.74
C HIS A 75 -7.09 8.32 -14.79
N ASN A 76 -7.01 9.52 -15.36
CA ASN A 76 -7.72 9.83 -16.59
C ASN A 76 -6.90 9.27 -17.74
N MET A 77 -7.55 8.56 -18.66
CA MET A 77 -6.91 8.16 -19.91
C MET A 77 -7.50 8.99 -21.04
N GLU A 78 -6.65 9.69 -21.76
CA GLU A 78 -7.06 10.35 -23.00
C GLU A 78 -6.97 9.33 -24.14
N LEU A 79 -8.08 9.14 -24.86
CA LEU A 79 -8.16 8.25 -26.01
C LEU A 79 -8.35 9.11 -27.26
N TRP A 80 -7.35 9.10 -28.15
CA TRP A 80 -7.44 9.75 -29.45
C TRP A 80 -8.16 8.83 -30.44
N THR A 81 -9.30 9.26 -30.96
CA THR A 81 -10.05 8.54 -32.00
C THR A 81 -9.87 9.16 -33.37
N GLY A 82 -8.65 9.13 -33.89
CA GLY A 82 -8.35 9.43 -35.30
C GLY A 82 -8.92 10.76 -35.85
N ASP A 83 -8.92 10.90 -37.18
CA ASP A 83 -9.56 12.02 -37.87
C ASP A 83 -11.09 11.93 -37.76
N GLY A 84 -11.76 13.08 -37.61
CA GLY A 84 -13.20 13.16 -37.32
C GLY A 84 -14.08 12.43 -38.35
N LEU A 85 -14.99 11.58 -37.87
CA LEU A 85 -16.03 10.96 -38.70
C LEU A 85 -16.89 12.06 -39.38
N ALA A 86 -16.87 12.09 -40.72
CA ALA A 86 -17.76 12.94 -41.52
C ALA A 86 -19.07 12.21 -41.85
N ALA A 87 -20.16 12.96 -42.06
CA ALA A 87 -21.51 12.43 -42.28
C ALA A 87 -21.66 11.47 -43.50
N GLY A 88 -20.64 11.37 -44.38
CA GLY A 88 -20.61 10.45 -45.51
C GLY A 88 -19.87 9.12 -45.26
N SER A 89 -19.33 8.90 -44.07
CA SER A 89 -18.47 7.73 -43.77
C SER A 89 -19.24 6.49 -43.32
N ALA A 90 -20.53 6.60 -43.00
CA ALA A 90 -21.37 5.49 -42.57
C ALA A 90 -22.06 4.81 -43.76
N ARG A 91 -21.78 3.52 -43.98
CA ARG A 91 -22.46 2.70 -44.99
C ARG A 91 -23.82 2.24 -44.47
N GLU A 92 -24.84 2.32 -45.32
CA GLU A 92 -26.19 1.81 -45.03
C GLU A 92 -26.12 0.32 -44.67
N GLY A 93 -26.71 -0.06 -43.52
CA GLY A 93 -26.71 -1.43 -43.00
C GLY A 93 -25.63 -1.78 -41.96
N VAL A 94 -24.74 -0.83 -41.60
CA VAL A 94 -23.76 -1.04 -40.51
C VAL A 94 -24.18 -0.23 -39.28
N ASN A 95 -24.34 -0.89 -38.14
CA ASN A 95 -24.73 -0.28 -36.86
C ASN A 95 -23.49 0.41 -36.25
N PRO A 96 -23.38 1.75 -36.16
CA PRO A 96 -22.23 2.39 -35.54
C PRO A 96 -22.40 2.32 -34.03
N GLY A 97 -22.00 1.20 -33.43
CA GLY A 97 -21.82 1.11 -31.99
C GLY A 97 -20.55 1.87 -31.58
N ILE A 98 -20.58 2.56 -30.44
CA ILE A 98 -19.36 2.96 -29.72
C ILE A 98 -18.53 1.70 -29.56
N LEU A 99 -17.44 1.55 -30.31
CA LEU A 99 -16.48 0.50 -30.01
C LEU A 99 -15.34 1.06 -29.15
N ALA A 100 -15.68 1.16 -27.87
CA ALA A 100 -14.80 0.80 -26.77
C ALA A 100 -14.61 -0.74 -26.65
N THR A 101 -14.66 -1.42 -27.79
CA THR A 101 -14.34 -2.83 -28.11
C THR A 101 -13.92 -2.84 -29.58
N TYR A 102 -12.71 -2.37 -29.90
CA TYR A 102 -12.18 -2.21 -31.27
C TYR A 102 -12.99 -1.28 -32.22
N GLY A 103 -12.88 0.05 -32.04
CA GLY A 103 -13.41 1.11 -32.94
C GLY A 103 -14.22 2.27 -32.28
N ASP A 104 -13.58 3.39 -32.03
CA ASP A 104 -14.20 4.70 -31.71
C ASP A 104 -14.44 4.94 -30.20
N GLY A 105 -13.32 5.10 -29.48
CA GLY A 105 -13.24 5.66 -28.12
C GLY A 105 -14.02 6.96 -27.90
N GLY A 106 -14.41 7.36 -26.71
CA GLY A 106 -14.15 6.91 -25.36
C GLY A 106 -14.35 8.16 -24.52
N ILE A 107 -15.47 8.28 -23.78
CA ILE A 107 -15.73 9.49 -22.99
C ILE A 107 -15.27 9.27 -21.54
N VAL A 108 -14.22 10.00 -21.16
CA VAL A 108 -13.64 10.01 -19.80
C VAL A 108 -14.11 11.22 -19.02
N LYS A 109 -14.39 11.03 -17.73
CA LYS A 109 -14.83 12.08 -16.82
C LYS A 109 -13.87 12.39 -15.70
N THR A 110 -13.64 13.68 -15.53
CA THR A 110 -12.90 14.32 -14.44
C THR A 110 -13.79 14.52 -13.20
N ASP A 111 -13.14 14.90 -12.11
CA ASP A 111 -13.67 15.14 -10.76
C ASP A 111 -14.23 16.57 -10.53
N GLU A 112 -14.50 17.33 -11.58
CA GLU A 112 -15.24 18.61 -11.46
C GLU A 112 -16.76 18.41 -11.32
N PRO A 113 -17.43 19.03 -10.34
CA PRO A 113 -18.88 18.99 -10.20
C PRO A 113 -19.59 19.71 -11.37
N GLY A 114 -20.42 18.99 -12.15
CA GLY A 114 -21.35 19.59 -13.13
C GLY A 114 -21.29 19.05 -14.56
N LEU A 115 -20.24 18.31 -14.95
CA LEU A 115 -20.16 17.75 -16.30
C LEU A 115 -20.88 16.38 -16.41
N LYS A 116 -21.42 16.04 -17.59
CA LYS A 116 -21.90 14.71 -18.09
C LYS A 116 -20.91 14.21 -19.17
N VAL A 117 -20.77 12.95 -19.59
CA VAL A 117 -20.20 11.71 -19.02
C VAL A 117 -20.97 10.46 -19.45
N PRO A 118 -21.29 10.22 -20.74
CA PRO A 118 -21.99 9.01 -21.14
C PRO A 118 -21.08 7.76 -21.08
N SER A 119 -21.71 6.70 -20.59
CA SER A 119 -21.36 5.27 -20.42
C SER A 119 -20.05 4.72 -21.01
N SER A 120 -19.15 4.29 -20.12
CA SER A 120 -18.94 2.86 -19.76
C SER A 120 -17.48 2.39 -19.60
N LEU A 121 -16.46 3.22 -19.76
CA LEU A 121 -15.08 2.79 -19.46
C LEU A 121 -14.28 3.86 -18.71
N ARG A 122 -14.05 3.64 -17.40
CA ARG A 122 -12.86 4.14 -16.71
C ARG A 122 -11.79 3.07 -16.91
N ALA A 123 -10.88 3.28 -17.84
CA ALA A 123 -9.71 2.42 -17.89
C ALA A 123 -8.68 2.98 -16.91
N LEU A 124 -8.42 2.18 -15.88
CA LEU A 124 -7.47 2.44 -14.81
C LEU A 124 -6.29 1.48 -15.06
N SER A 125 -5.30 1.97 -15.81
CA SER A 125 -4.01 1.32 -16.10
C SER A 125 -3.97 0.21 -17.17
N SER A 126 -2.77 0.04 -17.74
CA SER A 126 -2.41 -0.85 -18.85
C SER A 126 -2.33 -2.35 -18.51
N ARG A 127 -2.85 -2.80 -17.35
CA ARG A 127 -2.75 -4.22 -16.97
C ARG A 127 -3.99 -4.88 -16.37
N SER A 128 -5.08 -4.19 -16.07
CA SER A 128 -6.37 -4.84 -15.71
C SER A 128 -7.51 -3.83 -15.59
N VAL A 129 -8.61 -4.05 -16.32
CA VAL A 129 -9.88 -3.36 -16.08
C VAL A 129 -10.58 -4.06 -14.91
N LYS A 130 -10.76 -3.35 -13.80
CA LYS A 130 -11.52 -3.83 -12.63
C LYS A 130 -12.81 -3.04 -12.47
N ARG A 131 -13.87 -3.71 -12.03
CA ARG A 131 -15.20 -3.09 -11.86
C ARG A 131 -15.11 -2.03 -10.75
N TYR A 132 -15.78 -0.90 -10.90
CA TYR A 132 -15.97 0.05 -9.79
C TYR A 132 -16.53 -0.68 -8.58
N GLY A 133 -15.79 -0.74 -7.47
CA GLY A 133 -16.12 -1.50 -6.27
C GLY A 133 -15.39 -2.85 -6.08
N GLU A 134 -14.60 -3.33 -7.05
CA GLU A 134 -13.59 -4.38 -6.79
C GLU A 134 -12.36 -3.74 -6.13
N ILE A 135 -12.46 -3.49 -4.82
CA ILE A 135 -11.32 -3.04 -4.02
C ILE A 135 -10.32 -4.20 -3.98
N SER A 136 -9.19 -4.04 -4.68
CA SER A 136 -8.01 -4.87 -4.42
C SER A 136 -7.70 -4.76 -2.93
N GLY A 137 -7.49 -5.87 -2.22
CA GLY A 137 -7.39 -5.91 -0.75
C GLY A 137 -6.29 -5.04 -0.11
N HIS A 138 -5.52 -4.31 -0.91
CA HIS A 138 -4.48 -3.38 -0.50
C HIS A 138 -4.73 -1.93 -0.99
N VAL A 139 -5.97 -1.55 -1.31
CA VAL A 139 -6.36 -0.16 -1.57
C VAL A 139 -7.05 0.41 -0.33
N GLY A 140 -6.66 1.60 0.09
CA GLY A 140 -7.20 2.24 1.30
C GLY A 140 -7.11 3.77 1.27
N THR A 141 -7.21 4.40 2.44
CA THR A 141 -7.15 5.87 2.59
C THR A 141 -5.73 6.41 2.80
N GLU A 142 -4.71 5.56 2.69
CA GLU A 142 -3.30 5.93 2.88
C GLU A 142 -2.41 5.07 1.97
N THR A 143 -1.38 5.68 1.38
CA THR A 143 -0.27 4.95 0.74
C THR A 143 0.82 4.68 1.78
N ARG A 144 1.10 3.40 2.04
CA ARG A 144 2.13 2.99 3.00
C ARG A 144 2.69 1.60 2.69
N PRO A 145 3.98 1.35 3.01
CA PRO A 145 4.53 0.00 2.94
C PRO A 145 3.96 -0.88 4.05
N ARG A 146 4.24 -2.19 3.97
CA ARG A 146 4.06 -3.11 5.09
C ARG A 146 4.90 -2.61 6.26
N ASN A 147 4.31 -2.51 7.44
CA ASN A 147 4.97 -1.90 8.59
C ASN A 147 4.61 -2.57 9.91
N ILE A 148 5.43 -2.32 10.92
CA ILE A 148 5.24 -2.72 12.31
C ILE A 148 5.14 -1.48 13.19
N ALA A 149 4.16 -1.47 14.10
CA ALA A 149 4.02 -0.42 15.10
C ALA A 149 5.12 -0.57 16.16
N PHE A 150 6.09 0.33 16.20
CA PHE A 150 7.26 0.22 17.07
C PHE A 150 7.32 1.38 18.07
N ASN A 151 7.77 1.10 19.29
CA ASN A 151 7.95 2.15 20.28
C ASN A 151 9.29 2.87 20.03
N PHE A 152 9.23 4.16 19.73
CA PHE A 152 10.43 4.97 19.52
C PHE A 152 10.73 5.75 20.79
N LEU A 153 11.51 5.12 21.66
CA LEU A 153 11.84 5.66 22.98
C LEU A 153 13.22 6.29 23.00
N VAL A 154 13.32 7.45 23.63
CA VAL A 154 14.60 8.02 24.07
C VAL A 154 14.80 7.61 25.52
N ARG A 155 15.96 7.03 25.84
CA ARG A 155 16.31 6.70 27.22
C ARG A 155 16.47 8.00 28.02
N ALA A 156 15.57 8.24 28.97
CA ALA A 156 15.59 9.43 29.81
C ALA A 156 16.43 9.28 31.09
N LYS A 157 16.70 8.05 31.55
CA LYS A 157 17.64 7.71 32.64
C LYS A 157 18.12 6.26 32.51
#